data_AF-A0AA43IR84-F1
#
_entry.id   AF-A0AA43IR84-F1
#
_cell.length_a   1.000
_cell.length_b   1.000
_cell.length_c   1.000
_cell.angle_alpha   90.00
_cell.angle_beta   90.00
_cell.angle_gamma   90.00
#
_symmetry.space_group_name_H-M   'P 1'
#
loop_
_entity.id
_entity.type
_entity.pdbx_description
1 polymer ?
#
loop_
_entity_poly.entity_id
_entity_poly.type
_entity_poly.pdbx_seq_one_letter_code
_entity_poly.pdbx_strand_id
1 'polypeptide(L)'
;MKRALPLLVAIGLVAVVLVPYLALGGGSYEPSPVADPCVAREWRDPAGLDTALEQVLLSALDGASCELGVSREELVLAVRDEVSLDAFAEEHGVSRGDAERAVQDALRRAVDDAEEAGALPGFVASLARRALESVPPWLLLDALESASGFLP
;
A
#
# COMPACT_ATOMS: atom_id res chain seq x y z
N MET A 1 -52.83 4.37 -21.32
CA MET A 1 -52.82 4.59 -19.85
C MET A 1 -52.31 3.38 -19.06
N LYS A 2 -52.66 2.12 -19.38
CA LYS A 2 -52.26 0.94 -18.59
C LYS A 2 -50.74 0.66 -18.52
N ARG A 3 -49.94 1.12 -19.49
CA ARG A 3 -48.47 0.99 -19.48
C ARG A 3 -47.74 2.15 -18.79
N ALA A 4 -48.43 3.25 -18.50
CA ALA A 4 -47.82 4.40 -17.81
C ALA A 4 -47.67 4.16 -16.31
N LEU A 5 -48.59 3.40 -15.71
CA LEU A 5 -48.55 3.06 -14.29
C LEU A 5 -47.29 2.25 -13.90
N PRO A 6 -46.93 1.13 -14.57
CA PRO A 6 -45.70 0.40 -14.23
C PRO A 6 -44.44 1.22 -14.51
N LEU A 7 -44.45 2.09 -15.53
CA LEU A 7 -43.34 2.99 -15.82
C LEU A 7 -43.12 4.01 -14.69
N LEU A 8 -44.19 4.62 -14.19
CA LEU A 8 -44.12 5.58 -13.09
C LEU A 8 -43.68 4.91 -11.77
N VAL A 9 -44.14 3.69 -11.51
CA VAL A 9 -43.69 2.91 -10.35
C VAL A 9 -42.19 2.61 -10.44
N ALA A 10 -41.69 2.20 -11.61
CA ALA A 10 -40.27 1.95 -11.82
C ALA A 10 -39.42 3.22 -11.65
N ILE A 11 -39.85 4.35 -12.21
CA ILE A 11 -39.18 5.64 -12.03
C ILE A 11 -39.17 6.04 -10.56
N GLY A 12 -40.29 5.87 -9.85
CA GLY A 12 -40.39 6.15 -8.42
C GLY A 12 -39.40 5.32 -7.60
N LEU A 13 -39.29 4.02 -7.88
CA LEU A 13 -38.34 3.14 -7.19
C LEU A 13 -36.88 3.54 -7.44
N VAL A 14 -36.52 3.91 -8.67
CA VAL A 14 -35.19 4.41 -9.00
C VAL A 14 -34.90 5.73 -8.28
N ALA A 15 -35.86 6.66 -8.29
CA ALA A 15 -35.72 7.95 -7.63
C ALA A 15 -35.57 7.82 -6.10
N VAL A 16 -36.26 6.86 -5.48
CA VAL A 16 -36.16 6.55 -4.04
C VAL A 16 -34.73 6.16 -3.63
N VAL A 17 -33.93 5.57 -4.53
CA VAL A 17 -32.54 5.23 -4.24
C VAL A 17 -31.58 6.36 -4.62
N LEU A 18 -31.74 6.93 -5.81
CA LEU A 18 -30.80 7.92 -6.34
C LEU A 18 -30.88 9.27 -5.61
N VAL A 19 -32.08 9.72 -5.21
CA VAL A 19 -32.22 11.02 -4.55
C VAL A 19 -31.53 11.03 -3.17
N PRO A 20 -31.74 10.06 -2.27
CA PRO A 20 -30.98 9.97 -1.03
C PRO A 20 -29.48 9.79 -1.26
N TYR A 21 -29.07 8.95 -2.22
CA TYR A 21 -27.66 8.75 -2.55
C TYR A 21 -26.96 10.07 -2.91
N LEU A 22 -27.57 10.87 -3.78
CA LEU A 22 -27.02 12.17 -4.17
C LEU A 22 -27.08 13.19 -3.02
N ALA A 23 -28.17 13.20 -2.23
CA ALA A 23 -28.31 14.08 -1.08
C ALA A 23 -27.27 13.79 0.03
N LEU A 24 -26.84 12.54 0.15
CA LEU A 24 -25.79 12.09 1.09
C LEU A 24 -24.37 12.24 0.51
N GLY A 25 -24.19 12.90 -0.63
CA GLY A 25 -22.87 13.14 -1.21
C GLY A 25 -22.34 12.02 -2.11
N GLY A 26 -23.19 11.07 -2.52
CA GLY A 26 -22.79 10.00 -3.44
C GLY A 26 -22.33 10.50 -4.83
N GLY A 27 -22.58 11.76 -5.17
CA GLY A 27 -22.07 12.42 -6.37
C GLY A 27 -20.84 13.32 -6.14
N SER A 28 -20.41 13.52 -4.91
CA SER A 28 -19.31 14.45 -4.56
C SER A 28 -18.00 13.69 -4.30
N TYR A 29 -17.70 12.69 -5.13
CA TYR A 29 -16.39 12.05 -5.06
C TYR A 29 -15.32 13.03 -5.52
N GLU A 30 -14.52 13.50 -4.57
CA GLU A 30 -13.25 14.15 -4.84
C GLU A 30 -12.15 13.16 -4.46
N PRO A 31 -11.20 12.85 -5.37
CA PRO A 31 -10.04 12.08 -5.00
C PRO A 31 -9.35 12.77 -3.82
N SER A 32 -9.09 12.02 -2.76
CA SER A 32 -8.23 12.52 -1.69
C SER A 32 -6.90 12.97 -2.30
N PRO A 33 -6.36 14.14 -1.91
CA PRO A 33 -5.05 14.55 -2.38
C PRO A 33 -4.03 13.45 -2.05
N VAL A 34 -3.11 13.20 -2.98
CA VAL A 34 -2.02 12.24 -2.77
C VAL A 34 -1.26 12.69 -1.53
N ALA A 35 -1.11 11.78 -0.57
CA ALA A 35 -0.41 12.06 0.66
C ALA A 35 1.08 12.28 0.37
N ASP A 36 1.68 13.28 1.02
CA ASP A 36 3.11 13.52 0.94
C ASP A 36 3.87 12.33 1.58
N PRO A 37 4.67 11.58 0.82
CA PRO A 37 5.39 10.41 1.34
C PRO A 37 6.47 10.80 2.36
N CYS A 38 6.91 12.06 2.37
CA CYS A 38 7.90 12.56 3.32
C CYS A 38 7.31 12.93 4.68
N VAL A 39 5.98 12.93 4.83
CA VAL A 39 5.32 13.13 6.13
C VAL A 39 5.20 11.79 6.84
N ALA A 40 5.85 11.69 8.00
CA ALA A 40 5.82 10.47 8.82
C ALA A 40 4.38 10.05 9.14
N ARG A 41 4.10 8.76 8.95
CA ARG A 41 2.83 8.14 9.29
C ARG A 41 2.75 7.91 10.80
N GLU A 42 1.60 8.23 11.39
CA GLU A 42 1.34 7.85 12.77
C GLU A 42 1.21 6.32 12.89
N TRP A 43 1.99 5.72 13.78
CA TRP A 43 1.85 4.33 14.17
C TRP A 43 0.60 4.16 15.02
N ARG A 44 -0.28 3.25 14.59
CA ARG A 44 -1.46 2.85 15.36
C ARG A 44 -1.15 1.56 16.08
N ASP A 45 -1.69 1.41 17.30
CA ASP A 45 -1.66 0.15 18.05
C ASP A 45 -2.29 -0.97 17.20
N PRO A 46 -1.49 -1.87 16.61
CA PRO A 46 -2.00 -2.86 15.69
C PRO A 46 -2.67 -3.99 16.48
N ALA A 47 -3.88 -4.37 16.07
CA ALA A 47 -4.61 -5.49 16.66
C ALA A 47 -4.07 -6.86 16.18
N GLY A 48 -2.75 -7.04 16.14
CA GLY A 48 -2.08 -8.25 15.67
C GLY A 48 -0.88 -8.00 14.76
N LEU A 49 -0.15 -9.09 14.44
CA LEU A 49 1.05 -9.03 13.60
C LEU A 49 0.77 -8.64 12.16
N ASP A 50 -0.35 -9.08 11.57
CA ASP A 50 -0.69 -8.76 10.17
C ASP A 50 -0.86 -7.25 9.97
N THR A 51 -1.61 -6.59 10.87
CA THR A 51 -1.81 -5.14 10.84
C THR A 51 -0.51 -4.38 11.13
N ALA A 52 0.41 -4.94 11.92
CA ALA A 52 1.73 -4.35 12.12
C ALA A 52 2.57 -4.41 10.83
N LEU A 53 2.56 -5.55 10.13
CA LEU A 53 3.26 -5.75 8.87
C LEU A 53 2.73 -4.84 7.76
N GLU A 54 1.41 -4.66 7.66
CA GLU A 54 0.81 -3.69 6.74
C GLU A 54 1.32 -2.27 7.01
N GLN A 55 1.38 -1.85 8.28
CA GLN A 55 1.91 -0.54 8.65
C GLN A 55 3.40 -0.39 8.31
N VAL A 56 4.20 -1.44 8.52
CA VAL A 56 5.61 -1.48 8.10
C VAL A 56 5.75 -1.32 6.59
N LEU A 57 4.99 -2.07 5.79
CA LEU A 57 5.04 -1.98 4.33
C LEU A 57 4.63 -0.59 3.84
N LEU A 58 3.56 -0.02 4.40
CA LEU A 58 3.12 1.32 4.06
C LEU A 58 4.18 2.37 4.42
N SER A 59 4.82 2.24 5.58
CA SER A 59 5.88 3.15 6.02
C SER A 59 7.15 3.01 5.17
N ALA A 60 7.49 1.80 4.74
CA ALA A 60 8.61 1.55 3.84
C ALA A 60 8.38 2.19 2.46
N LEU A 61 7.16 2.05 1.91
CA LEU A 61 6.79 2.71 0.66
C LEU A 61 6.85 4.23 0.79
N ASP A 62 6.37 4.79 1.90
CA ASP A 62 6.48 6.22 2.20
C ASP A 62 7.95 6.68 2.22
N GLY A 63 8.80 5.99 2.98
CA GLY A 63 10.22 6.31 3.09
C GLY A 63 10.97 6.23 1.76
N ALA A 64 10.74 5.17 0.98
CA ALA A 64 11.41 4.99 -0.31
C ALA A 64 10.92 6.00 -1.35
N SER A 65 9.62 6.31 -1.36
CA SER A 65 9.05 7.32 -2.27
C SER A 65 9.60 8.71 -1.94
N CYS A 66 9.74 9.02 -0.65
CA CYS A 66 10.36 10.27 -0.21
C CYS A 66 11.84 10.36 -0.63
N GLU A 67 12.60 9.27 -0.45
CA GLU A 67 14.02 9.22 -0.79
C GLU A 67 14.26 9.32 -2.30
N LEU A 68 13.39 8.72 -3.11
CA LEU A 68 13.46 8.76 -4.58
C LEU A 68 12.78 10.00 -5.19
N GLY A 69 12.03 10.77 -4.41
CA GLY A 69 11.33 11.97 -4.87
C GLY A 69 10.15 11.68 -5.80
N VAL A 70 9.49 10.53 -5.64
CA VAL A 70 8.38 10.06 -6.50
C VAL A 70 7.10 9.84 -5.71
N SER A 71 5.99 9.61 -6.41
CA SER A 71 4.73 9.22 -5.76
C SER A 71 4.75 7.75 -5.30
N ARG A 72 3.96 7.42 -4.29
CA ARG A 72 3.85 6.03 -3.80
C ARG A 72 3.30 5.10 -4.87
N GLU A 73 2.31 5.58 -5.61
CA GLU A 73 1.61 4.84 -6.66
C GLU A 73 2.60 4.44 -7.76
N GLU A 74 3.47 5.38 -8.13
CA GLU A 74 4.53 5.16 -9.09
C GLU A 74 5.58 4.18 -8.58
N LEU A 75 6.03 4.33 -7.33
CA LEU A 75 6.98 3.38 -6.74
C LEU A 75 6.40 1.97 -6.65
N VAL A 76 5.11 1.82 -6.26
CA VAL A 76 4.42 0.53 -6.21
C VAL A 76 4.38 -0.14 -7.58
N LEU A 77 4.18 0.64 -8.65
CA LEU A 77 4.23 0.12 -10.01
C LEU A 77 5.66 -0.27 -10.42
N ALA A 78 6.66 0.50 -10.01
CA ALA A 78 8.07 0.23 -10.30
C ALA A 78 8.56 -1.06 -9.66
N VAL A 79 8.23 -1.32 -8.39
CA VAL A 79 8.73 -2.49 -7.64
C VAL A 79 8.01 -3.80 -7.97
N ARG A 80 7.05 -3.81 -8.90
CA ARG A 80 6.26 -5.00 -9.24
C ARG A 80 7.10 -6.11 -9.88
N ASP A 81 8.06 -5.73 -10.72
CA ASP A 81 8.91 -6.65 -11.47
C ASP A 81 10.18 -5.93 -11.95
N GLU A 82 11.21 -6.71 -12.30
CA GLU A 82 12.50 -6.16 -12.71
C GLU A 82 12.41 -5.21 -13.92
N VAL A 83 11.52 -5.52 -14.87
CA VAL A 83 11.34 -4.72 -16.10
C VAL A 83 10.75 -3.34 -15.76
N SER A 84 9.78 -3.32 -14.85
CA SER A 84 9.14 -2.07 -14.38
C SER A 84 10.12 -1.22 -13.57
N LEU A 85 10.99 -1.85 -12.78
CA LEU A 85 12.01 -1.14 -12.01
C LEU A 85 13.12 -0.58 -12.90
N ASP A 86 13.54 -1.31 -13.94
CA ASP A 86 14.49 -0.83 -14.93
C ASP A 86 13.93 0.38 -15.69
N ALA A 87 12.65 0.32 -16.11
CA ALA A 87 11.98 1.43 -16.76
C ALA A 87 11.86 2.67 -15.86
N PHE A 88 11.50 2.47 -14.58
CA PHE A 88 11.49 3.53 -13.58
C PHE A 88 12.86 4.17 -13.39
N ALA A 89 13.91 3.36 -13.29
CA ALA A 89 15.28 3.84 -13.10
C ALA A 89 15.74 4.71 -14.29
N GLU A 90 15.43 4.29 -15.51
CA GLU A 90 15.70 5.05 -16.73
C GLU A 90 14.91 6.38 -16.78
N GLU A 91 13.61 6.34 -16.44
CA GLU A 91 12.74 7.52 -16.44
C GLU A 91 13.19 8.58 -15.43
N HIS A 92 13.61 8.18 -14.23
CA HIS A 92 14.02 9.08 -13.15
C HIS A 92 15.52 9.36 -13.10
N GLY A 93 16.30 8.79 -14.03
CA GLY A 93 17.74 9.01 -14.11
C GLY A 93 18.52 8.48 -12.89
N VAL A 94 17.98 7.46 -12.21
CA VAL A 94 18.64 6.76 -11.10
C VAL A 94 19.17 5.41 -11.58
N SER A 95 20.17 4.84 -10.91
CA SER A 95 20.53 3.46 -11.22
C SER A 95 19.51 2.50 -10.62
N ARG A 96 19.26 1.36 -11.27
CA ARG A 96 18.43 0.27 -10.72
C ARG A 96 18.89 -0.11 -9.31
N GLY A 97 20.20 -0.22 -9.10
CA GLY A 97 20.76 -0.55 -7.79
C GLY A 97 20.57 0.55 -6.73
N ASP A 98 20.45 1.83 -7.12
CA ASP A 98 20.07 2.91 -6.20
C ASP A 98 18.60 2.80 -5.81
N ALA A 99 17.71 2.55 -6.77
CA ALA A 99 16.28 2.35 -6.51
C ALA A 99 16.02 1.14 -5.59
N GLU A 100 16.67 0.00 -5.86
CA GLU A 100 16.58 -1.19 -5.01
C GLU A 100 17.09 -0.92 -3.59
N ARG A 101 18.21 -0.19 -3.46
CA ARG A 101 18.74 0.19 -2.14
C ARG A 101 17.82 1.12 -1.38
N ALA A 102 17.26 2.14 -2.03
CA ALA A 102 16.31 3.04 -1.40
C ALA A 102 15.10 2.27 -0.81
N VAL A 103 14.58 1.28 -1.54
CA VAL A 103 13.50 0.40 -1.05
C VAL A 103 13.95 -0.44 0.15
N GLN A 104 15.14 -1.06 0.08
CA GLN A 104 15.66 -1.88 1.18
C GLN A 104 15.95 -1.06 2.44
N ASP A 105 16.54 0.11 2.29
CA ASP A 105 16.85 1.02 3.40
C ASP A 105 15.58 1.57 4.03
N ALA A 106 14.57 1.91 3.22
CA ALA A 106 13.27 2.32 3.72
C ALA A 106 12.54 1.20 4.47
N LEU A 107 12.64 -0.06 4.01
CA LEU A 107 12.06 -1.20 4.70
C LEU A 107 12.75 -1.47 6.04
N ARG A 108 14.09 -1.39 6.09
CA ARG A 108 14.83 -1.50 7.36
C ARG A 108 14.38 -0.42 8.35
N ARG A 109 14.33 0.83 7.90
CA ARG A 109 13.89 1.97 8.72
C ARG A 109 12.46 1.78 9.24
N ALA A 110 11.54 1.33 8.39
CA ALA A 110 10.16 1.05 8.79
C ALA A 110 10.05 -0.05 9.86
N VAL A 111 10.91 -1.08 9.82
CA VAL A 111 10.96 -2.12 10.86
C VAL A 111 11.47 -1.56 12.19
N ASP A 112 12.51 -0.71 12.14
CA ASP A 112 13.06 -0.07 13.35
C ASP A 112 12.02 0.89 13.99
N ASP A 113 11.35 1.71 13.17
CA ASP A 113 10.29 2.62 13.62
C ASP A 113 9.10 1.85 14.24
N ALA A 114 8.74 0.68 13.68
CA ALA A 114 7.67 -0.15 14.20
C ALA A 114 8.00 -0.78 15.56
N GLU A 115 9.26 -1.18 15.76
CA GLU A 115 9.73 -1.69 17.04
C GLU A 115 9.73 -0.59 18.10
N GLU A 116 10.24 0.60 17.76
CA GLU A 116 10.27 1.75 18.66
C GLU A 116 8.87 2.23 19.04
N ALA A 117 7.93 2.20 18.11
CA ALA A 117 6.52 2.50 18.35
C ALA A 117 5.76 1.41 19.13
N GLY A 118 6.39 0.27 19.41
CA GLY A 118 5.76 -0.88 20.07
C GLY A 118 4.75 -1.63 19.18
N ALA A 119 4.66 -1.28 17.89
CA ALA A 119 3.79 -1.93 16.92
C ALA A 119 4.31 -3.32 16.50
N LEU A 120 5.63 -3.53 16.55
CA LEU A 120 6.26 -4.80 16.21
C LEU A 120 7.03 -5.37 17.41
N PRO A 121 6.80 -6.65 17.79
CA PRO A 121 7.58 -7.25 18.86
C PRO A 121 9.07 -7.31 18.50
N GLY A 122 9.96 -6.99 19.45
CA GLY A 122 11.40 -6.90 19.17
C GLY A 122 12.03 -8.19 18.63
N PHE A 123 11.48 -9.37 18.97
CA PHE A 123 11.92 -10.64 18.38
C PHE A 123 11.59 -10.74 16.88
N VAL A 124 10.42 -10.22 16.45
CA VAL A 124 10.04 -10.17 15.04
C VAL A 124 10.90 -9.14 14.31
N ALA A 125 11.10 -7.96 14.91
CA ALA A 125 11.95 -6.92 14.34
C ALA A 125 13.40 -7.38 14.12
N SER A 126 13.96 -8.14 15.06
CA SER A 126 15.31 -8.70 14.92
C SER A 126 15.38 -9.81 13.86
N LEU A 127 14.33 -10.62 13.72
CA LEU A 127 14.24 -11.62 12.66
C LEU A 127 14.09 -10.98 11.27
N ALA A 128 13.29 -9.91 11.17
CA ALA A 128 13.13 -9.11 9.96
C ALA A 128 14.45 -8.44 9.54
N ARG A 129 15.18 -7.81 10.47
CA ARG A 129 16.53 -7.26 10.20
C ARG A 129 17.49 -8.33 9.68
N ARG A 130 17.48 -9.50 10.29
CA ARG A 130 18.31 -10.63 9.86
C ARG A 130 17.95 -11.09 8.44
N ALA A 131 16.66 -11.14 8.12
CA ALA A 131 16.17 -11.49 6.79
C ALA A 131 16.64 -10.48 5.74
N LEU A 132 16.53 -9.17 6.03
CA LEU A 132 17.01 -8.10 5.14
C LEU A 132 18.52 -8.16 4.87
N GLU A 133 19.31 -8.64 5.84
CA GLU A 133 20.77 -8.79 5.69
C GLU A 133 21.20 -10.08 4.98
N SER A 134 20.37 -11.12 5.04
CA SER A 134 20.80 -12.49 4.71
C SER A 134 20.06 -13.10 3.53
N VAL A 135 18.93 -12.53 3.13
CA VAL A 135 18.04 -13.10 2.12
C VAL A 135 18.02 -12.18 0.90
N PRO A 136 18.44 -12.68 -0.28
CA PRO A 136 18.27 -11.93 -1.51
C PRO A 136 16.79 -11.67 -1.81
N PRO A 137 16.42 -10.51 -2.38
CA PRO A 137 15.02 -10.09 -2.54
C PRO A 137 14.15 -11.07 -3.33
N TRP A 138 14.72 -11.89 -4.22
CA TRP A 138 13.99 -12.90 -5.01
C TRP A 138 13.51 -14.12 -4.20
N LEU A 139 14.12 -14.41 -3.04
CA LEU A 139 13.72 -15.53 -2.17
C LEU A 139 12.46 -15.24 -1.34
N LEU A 140 12.03 -13.97 -1.27
CA LEU A 140 10.84 -13.57 -0.53
C LEU A 140 9.54 -14.03 -1.23
N LEU A 141 9.53 -14.08 -2.57
CA LEU A 141 8.37 -14.54 -3.35
C LEU A 141 8.14 -16.04 -3.20
N ASP A 142 9.21 -16.85 -3.29
CA ASP A 142 9.14 -18.32 -3.08
C ASP A 142 8.69 -18.67 -1.65
N ALA A 143 9.12 -17.89 -0.65
CA ALA A 143 8.72 -18.09 0.74
C ALA A 143 7.23 -17.76 0.98
N LEU A 144 6.72 -16.70 0.33
CA LEU A 144 5.31 -16.31 0.38
C LEU A 144 4.39 -17.33 -0.32
N GLU A 145 4.83 -17.88 -1.45
CA GLU A 145 4.07 -18.89 -2.21
C GLU A 145 4.08 -20.25 -1.50
N SER A 146 5.14 -20.58 -0.77
CA SER A 146 5.17 -21.76 0.11
C SER A 146 4.30 -21.60 1.35
N ALA A 147 4.22 -20.39 1.92
CA ALA A 147 3.40 -20.09 3.09
C ALA A 147 1.89 -20.04 2.76
N SER A 148 1.50 -19.58 1.56
CA SER A 148 0.10 -19.58 1.12
C SER A 148 -0.44 -21.00 0.88
N GLY A 149 0.42 -21.96 0.53
CA GLY A 149 0.07 -23.38 0.48
C GLY A 149 -0.15 -24.04 1.85
N PHE A 150 0.22 -23.37 2.94
CA PHE A 150 0.12 -23.86 4.32
C PHE A 150 -0.98 -23.20 5.16
N LEU A 151 -1.69 -22.20 4.62
CA LEU A 151 -2.85 -21.58 5.26
C LEU A 151 -4.14 -22.25 4.73
N PRO A 152 -5.04 -22.74 5.61
CA PRO A 152 -6.32 -23.34 5.20
C PRO A 152 -7.33 -22.33 4.65
#